data_AF-A0ABC9TBE6-F1
#
_entry.id   AF-A0ABC9TBE6-F1
#
_cell.length_a   1.000
_cell.length_b   1.000
_cell.length_c   1.000
_cell.angle_alpha   90.00
_cell.angle_beta   90.00
_cell.angle_gamma   90.00
#
_symmetry.space_group_name_H-M   'P 1'
#
loop_
_entity.id
_entity.type
_entity.pdbx_description
1 polymer ?
#
loop_
_entity_poly.entity_id
_entity_poly.type
_entity_poly.pdbx_seq_one_letter_code
_entity_poly.pdbx_strand_id
1 'polypeptide(L)' 'MMQYRLQLDTKNQLFVAIDAHDQNHFGTGRTVEEAIKNLKDSTDNKAA' A
#
# COMPACT_ATOMS: atom_id res chain seq x y z
N MET A 1 -0.14 15.08 3.51
CA MET A 1 0.70 13.87 3.29
C MET A 1 -0.08 12.67 3.73
N MET A 2 -0.12 11.61 2.92
CA MET A 2 -0.78 10.35 3.28
C MET A 2 0.00 9.63 4.38
N GLN A 3 -0.69 9.17 5.42
CA GLN A 3 -0.12 8.33 6.48
C GLN A 3 -0.44 6.87 6.18
N TYR A 4 0.52 5.98 6.42
CA TYR A 4 0.37 4.55 6.15
C TYR A 4 1.08 3.70 7.18
N ARG A 5 0.57 2.47 7.36
CA ARG A 5 1.24 1.39 8.10
C ARG A 5 1.91 0.45 7.10
N LEU A 6 2.97 -0.21 7.55
CA LEU A 6 3.67 -1.24 6.79
C LEU A 6 3.50 -2.60 7.47
N GLN A 7 3.20 -3.61 6.67
CA GLN A 7 3.14 -5.02 7.08
C GLN A 7 4.04 -5.85 6.15
N LEU A 8 4.61 -6.92 6.70
CA LEU A 8 5.27 -7.98 5.93
C LEU A 8 4.35 -9.19 5.87
N ASP A 9 3.86 -9.54 4.68
CA ASP A 9 3.26 -10.85 4.41
C ASP A 9 4.39 -11.87 4.23
N THR A 10 4.62 -12.69 5.25
CA THR A 10 5.69 -13.69 5.27
C THR A 10 5.37 -14.93 4.43
N LYS A 11 4.10 -15.15 4.08
CA LYS A 11 3.69 -16.28 3.24
C LYS A 11 4.06 -16.02 1.78
N ASN A 12 3.75 -14.81 1.30
CA ASN A 12 4.02 -14.41 -0.08
C ASN A 12 5.33 -13.61 -0.24
N GLN A 13 5.97 -13.27 0.87
CA GLN A 13 7.18 -12.43 0.93
C GLN A 13 6.95 -11.06 0.27
N LEU A 14 5.86 -10.40 0.66
CA LEU A 14 5.47 -9.09 0.13
C LEU A 14 5.38 -8.04 1.23
N PHE A 15 5.77 -6.81 0.91
CA PHE A 15 5.43 -5.65 1.71
C PHE A 15 4.02 -5.18 1.36
N VAL A 16 3.27 -4.80 2.38
CA VAL A 16 1.91 -4.24 2.25
C VAL A 16 1.90 -2.87 2.91
N ALA A 17 1.64 -1.83 2.12
CA ALA A 17 1.42 -0.47 2.61
C ALA A 17 -0.10 -0.23 2.70
N ILE A 18 -0.58 0.13 3.89
CA ILE A 18 -2.01 0.24 4.19
C ILE A 18 -2.30 1.68 4.60
N ASP A 19 -3.32 2.31 3.99
CA ASP A 19 -3.78 3.62 4.42
C ASP A 19 -4.18 3.58 5.91
N ALA A 20 -3.67 4.55 6.68
CA ALA A 20 -3.95 4.62 8.11
C ALA A 20 -5.45 4.82 8.41
N HIS A 21 -6.20 5.42 7.48
CA HIS A 21 -7.60 5.81 7.64
C HIS A 21 -8.59 4.89 6.91
N ASP A 22 -8.12 4.07 5.96
CA ASP A 22 -8.95 3.08 5.24
C ASP A 22 -8.18 1.76 5.06
N GLN A 23 -8.51 0.76 5.85
CA GLN A 23 -7.81 -0.53 5.82
C GLN A 23 -8.04 -1.31 4.53
N ASN A 24 -9.08 -0.98 3.76
CA ASN A 24 -9.35 -1.59 2.45
C ASN A 24 -8.56 -0.91 1.32
N HIS A 25 -7.88 0.20 1.62
CA HIS A 25 -7.01 0.91 0.71
C HIS A 25 -5.55 0.55 1.01
N PHE A 26 -5.00 -0.36 0.21
CA PHE A 26 -3.65 -0.86 0.39
C PHE A 26 -2.95 -1.08 -0.96
N GLY A 27 -1.62 -1.00 -0.94
CA GLY A 27 -0.73 -1.38 -2.04
C GLY A 27 0.22 -2.47 -1.60
N THR A 28 0.57 -3.38 -2.51
CA THR A 28 1.54 -4.46 -2.25
C THR A 28 2.76 -4.32 -3.16
N GLY A 29 3.92 -4.78 -2.72
CA GLY A 29 5.14 -4.77 -3.51
C GLY A 29 6.21 -5.71 -2.97
N ARG A 30 7.21 -6.02 -3.80
CA ARG A 30 8.41 -6.77 -3.38
C ARG A 30 9.38 -5.91 -2.58
N THR A 31 9.28 -4.59 -2.72
CA THR A 31 9.97 -3.62 -1.84
C THR A 31 8.97 -2.71 -1.15
N VAL A 32 9.44 -2.03 -0.11
CA VAL A 32 8.66 -1.02 0.62
C VAL A 32 8.24 0.12 -0.31
N GLU A 33 9.14 0.57 -1.18
CA GLU A 33 8.90 1.66 -2.13
C GLU A 33 7.81 1.28 -3.15
N GLU A 34 7.85 0.04 -3.65
CA GLU A 34 6.84 -0.46 -4.59
C GLU A 34 5.45 -0.52 -3.92
N ALA A 35 5.37 -1.03 -2.69
CA ALA A 35 4.12 -1.07 -1.94
C ALA A 35 3.54 0.35 -1.70
N ILE A 36 4.39 1.31 -1.34
CA ILE A 36 3.99 2.71 -1.13
C ILE A 36 3.56 3.38 -2.45
N LYS A 37 4.26 3.11 -3.55
CA LYS A 37 3.89 3.61 -4.88
C LYS A 37 2.51 3.08 -5.27
N ASN A 38 2.29 1.77 -5.15
CA ASN A 38 1.03 1.13 -5.52
C ASN A 38 -0.14 1.58 -4.64
N LEU A 39 0.09 1.90 -3.36
CA LEU A 39 -0.91 2.52 -2.49
C LEU A 39 -1.35 3.89 -3.03
N LYS A 40 -0.38 4.74 -3.40
CA LYS A 40 -0.66 6.08 -3.93
C LYS A 40 -1.37 6.03 -5.28
N ASP A 41 -0.91 5.19 -6.20
CA ASP A 41 -1.48 5.07 -7.55
C ASP A 41 -2.94 4.56 -7.50
N SER A 42 -3.31 3.75 -6.50
CA SER A 42 -4.70 3.30 -6.33
C SER A 42 -5.65 4.39 -5.83
N THR A 43 -5.10 5.48 -5.27
CA THR A 43 -5.85 6.69 -4.93
C THR A 43 -6.23 7.47 -6.19
N ASP A 44 -5.30 7.56 -7.15
CA ASP A 44 -5.48 8.30 -8.40
C ASP A 44 -6.46 7.59 -9.35
N ASN A 45 -6.51 6.26 -9.30
CA ASN A 45 -7.42 5.46 -10.13
C ASN A 45 -8.87 5.40 -9.62
N LYS A 46 -9.16 5.92 -8.42
CA LYS A 46 -10.53 6.14 -7.91
C LYS A 46 -11.09 7.53 -8.28
N ALA A 47 -10.29 8.39 -8.91
CA ALA A 47 -10.67 9.75 -9.30
C ALA A 47 -11.05 9.88 -10.80
N ALA A 48 -11.14 8.76 -11.53
CA ALA A 48 -11.53 8.68 -12.94
C ALA A 48 -12.88 7.97 -13.14
#